data_AF-A0A3C0EMG8-F1
#
_entry.id   AF-A0A3C0EMG8-F1
#
_cell.length_a   1.000
_cell.length_b   1.000
_cell.length_c   1.000
_cell.angle_alpha   90.00
_cell.angle_beta   90.00
_cell.angle_gamma   90.00
#
_symmetry.space_group_name_H-M   'P 1'
#
loop_
_entity.id
_entity.type
_entity.pdbx_description
1 polymer ?
#
loop_
_entity_poly.entity_id
_entity_poly.type
_entity_poly.pdbx_seq_one_letter_code
_entity_poly.pdbx_strand_id
1 'polypeptide(L)'
;MIEVEYNATHITLPGDHTLTDKKDKPRKGCIRRLFGFGWGVFKFTVTCCLLAAVGYVVWVNYAGKQALKRFEAELLKRQIPLAFEDEKQIPDEVNAARYWQAAMKMVVRPDYRAFDELNWPDFGERFMPDVTALLAKQCQQNQAVFPLIKNARSHDQCFYQINAIENLDQYMRFLGQQRPLIYVLKHHVDYATAKGDKQKAVDICLDLLAFVDSGKQTDSWFYQYVRQTHVAIAISQIEELMARVESTPSQILELKQAMNTQMILDLPKILRGDFRDKYQRMARPDWYLLQQEYQRGLASYKLSFTAPRYEFTGWEGKPGLELVMPIQKWYEWLLECAINCSNDLCGGAYQMIDEKTAAQGFEVYDLLLQPDVSWEHLKEIKKIGDNYGDNLFLRTGRTQIIVAMAALSIEQYRMTHGDWPSSLDQVFDEDPVDTYEQSLKIVKCDDGVLVYSCGPNGIDDQGIWHKSEDESQSKDDVAFRLLDPSQRNREPEPKPKPETEISTGAPQLPANLFEDVPH
;
A
#
# COMPACT_ATOMS: atom_id res chain seq x y z
N MET A 1 -35.04 2.22 -41.59
CA MET A 1 -34.88 3.45 -42.39
C MET A 1 -35.68 4.53 -41.70
N ILE A 2 -35.02 5.34 -40.88
CA ILE A 2 -35.62 6.50 -40.22
C ILE A 2 -34.63 7.64 -40.46
N GLU A 3 -35.06 8.62 -41.26
CA GLU A 3 -34.38 9.89 -41.46
C GLU A 3 -34.37 10.67 -40.15
N VAL A 4 -33.20 11.18 -39.78
CA VAL A 4 -33.03 12.08 -38.64
C VAL A 4 -32.99 13.50 -39.20
N GLU A 5 -34.07 14.26 -38.97
CA GLU A 5 -34.12 15.71 -39.19
C GLU A 5 -33.19 16.41 -38.18
N TYR A 6 -32.21 17.13 -38.71
CA TYR A 6 -31.32 18.01 -37.95
C TYR A 6 -32.05 19.34 -37.72
N ASN A 7 -32.60 19.55 -36.52
CA ASN A 7 -33.12 20.85 -36.11
C ASN A 7 -31.96 21.74 -35.64
N ALA A 8 -31.56 22.70 -36.49
CA ALA A 8 -30.65 23.77 -36.13
C ALA A 8 -31.38 24.79 -35.25
N THR A 9 -31.00 24.88 -33.98
CA THR A 9 -31.48 25.90 -33.05
C THR A 9 -31.00 27.28 -33.46
N HIS A 10 -31.97 28.18 -33.64
CA HIS A 10 -31.80 29.59 -33.92
C HIS A 10 -31.02 30.31 -32.81
N ILE A 11 -29.86 30.87 -33.15
CA ILE A 11 -29.24 31.95 -32.39
C ILE A 11 -29.80 33.26 -32.93
N THR A 12 -30.67 33.92 -32.18
CA THR A 12 -31.14 35.29 -32.45
C THR A 12 -30.15 36.29 -31.86
N LEU A 13 -29.46 37.03 -32.73
CA LEU A 13 -28.73 38.24 -32.35
C LEU A 13 -29.66 39.46 -32.46
N PRO A 14 -29.67 40.38 -31.48
CA PRO A 14 -30.48 41.59 -31.55
C PRO A 14 -29.73 42.70 -32.28
N GLY A 15 -30.36 43.30 -33.31
CA GLY A 15 -29.82 44.48 -33.98
C GLY A 15 -30.35 44.66 -35.40
N ASP A 16 -31.61 45.11 -35.51
CA ASP A 16 -32.24 45.54 -36.76
C ASP A 16 -31.56 46.82 -37.29
N HIS A 17 -30.62 46.64 -38.21
CA HIS A 17 -30.23 47.68 -39.17
C HIS A 17 -30.61 47.21 -40.56
N THR A 18 -31.72 47.77 -41.04
CA THR A 18 -32.21 47.71 -42.42
C THR A 18 -31.21 48.36 -43.38
N LEU A 19 -30.22 47.58 -43.80
CA LEU A 19 -29.34 47.93 -44.91
C LEU A 19 -30.10 47.72 -46.22
N THR A 20 -30.41 48.85 -46.86
CA THR A 20 -30.98 48.95 -48.20
C THR A 20 -30.19 48.13 -49.22
N ASP A 21 -30.94 47.36 -50.00
CA ASP A 21 -30.58 46.52 -51.14
C ASP A 21 -29.78 47.28 -52.21
N LYS A 22 -28.45 47.32 -52.08
CA LYS A 22 -27.52 47.51 -53.20
C LYS A 22 -26.89 46.17 -53.54
N LYS A 23 -27.35 45.58 -54.64
CA LYS A 23 -26.74 44.42 -55.34
C LYS A 23 -25.34 44.73 -55.88
N ASP A 24 -24.39 45.07 -55.02
CA ASP A 24 -22.98 44.93 -55.34
C ASP A 24 -22.63 43.47 -55.15
N LYS A 25 -22.71 42.69 -56.24
CA LYS A 25 -22.17 41.32 -56.29
C LYS A 25 -20.75 41.39 -55.73
N PRO A 26 -20.45 40.80 -54.55
CA PRO A 26 -19.10 40.84 -54.01
C PRO A 26 -18.20 40.26 -55.08
N ARG A 27 -17.18 41.03 -55.49
CA ARG A 27 -16.20 40.60 -56.49
C ARG A 27 -15.62 39.27 -56.02
N LYS A 28 -16.15 38.16 -56.56
CA LYS A 28 -15.80 36.77 -56.22
C LYS A 28 -14.28 36.49 -56.32
N GLY A 29 -13.54 37.38 -56.98
CA GLY A 29 -12.08 37.34 -57.07
C GLY A 29 -11.31 37.80 -55.83
N CYS A 30 -11.88 38.64 -54.94
CA CYS A 30 -11.13 39.19 -53.80
C CYS A 30 -11.11 38.23 -52.59
N ILE A 31 -12.26 37.59 -52.30
CA ILE A 31 -12.37 36.57 -51.23
C ILE A 31 -11.50 35.35 -51.55
N ARG A 32 -11.42 34.92 -52.82
CA ARG A 32 -10.54 33.80 -53.23
C ARG A 32 -9.05 34.08 -53.01
N ARG A 33 -8.60 35.33 -53.12
CA ARG A 33 -7.18 35.70 -52.88
C ARG A 33 -6.85 35.77 -51.38
N LEU A 34 -7.76 36.29 -50.54
CA LEU A 34 -7.58 36.31 -49.10
C LEU A 34 -7.60 34.89 -48.49
N PHE A 35 -8.51 34.02 -48.95
CA PHE A 35 -8.52 32.60 -48.54
C PHE A 35 -7.28 31.83 -49.03
N GLY A 36 -6.76 32.12 -50.22
CA GLY A 36 -5.55 31.47 -50.74
C GLY A 36 -4.28 31.81 -49.93
N PHE A 37 -4.13 33.07 -49.53
CA PHE A 37 -3.00 33.51 -48.71
C PHE A 37 -3.09 32.98 -47.27
N GLY A 38 -4.28 33.08 -46.64
CA GLY A 38 -4.51 32.54 -45.30
C GLY A 38 -4.32 31.03 -45.21
N TRP A 39 -4.73 30.28 -46.23
CA TRP A 39 -4.53 28.83 -46.29
C TRP A 39 -3.06 28.42 -46.46
N GLY A 40 -2.28 29.20 -47.22
CA GLY A 40 -0.83 29.00 -47.34
C GLY A 40 -0.10 29.19 -46.02
N VAL A 41 -0.41 30.29 -45.29
CA VAL A 41 0.14 30.56 -43.97
C VAL A 41 -0.27 29.48 -42.97
N PHE A 42 -1.56 29.10 -42.94
CA PHE A 42 -2.05 28.04 -42.07
C PHE A 42 -1.33 26.71 -42.30
N LYS A 43 -1.20 26.27 -43.56
CA LYS A 43 -0.47 25.04 -43.90
C LYS A 43 0.98 25.10 -43.46
N PHE A 44 1.66 26.22 -43.73
CA PHE A 44 3.05 26.41 -43.31
C PHE A 44 3.19 26.32 -41.78
N THR A 45 2.35 27.03 -41.03
CA THR A 45 2.33 26.97 -39.56
C THR A 45 2.10 25.56 -39.05
N VAL A 46 1.09 24.85 -39.57
CA VAL A 46 0.81 23.46 -39.19
C VAL A 46 2.00 22.55 -39.51
N THR A 47 2.63 22.70 -40.69
CA THR A 47 3.83 21.94 -41.05
C THR A 47 5.00 22.23 -40.11
N CYS A 48 5.26 23.49 -39.76
CA CYS A 48 6.31 23.86 -38.81
C CYS A 48 6.03 23.29 -37.41
N CYS A 49 4.79 23.33 -36.94
CA CYS A 49 4.40 22.73 -35.66
C CYS A 49 4.61 21.21 -35.66
N LEU A 50 4.23 20.53 -36.74
CA LEU A 50 4.46 19.09 -36.88
C LEU A 50 5.94 18.74 -36.91
N LEU A 51 6.77 19.49 -37.65
CA LEU A 51 8.22 19.28 -37.68
C LEU A 51 8.86 19.54 -36.32
N ALA A 52 8.42 20.58 -35.60
CA ALA A 52 8.88 20.87 -34.24
C ALA A 52 8.50 19.74 -33.27
N ALA A 53 7.27 19.21 -33.37
CA ALA A 53 6.82 18.07 -32.57
C ALA A 53 7.64 16.81 -32.87
N VAL A 54 7.89 16.49 -34.14
CA VAL A 54 8.76 15.35 -34.53
C VAL A 54 10.18 15.56 -34.02
N GLY A 55 10.75 16.76 -34.18
CA GLY A 55 12.08 17.11 -33.69
C GLY A 55 12.19 16.96 -32.17
N TYR A 56 11.17 17.39 -31.42
CA TYR A 56 11.07 17.22 -29.98
C TYR A 56 11.02 15.73 -29.60
N VAL A 57 10.16 14.92 -30.23
CA VAL A 57 10.07 13.47 -29.98
C VAL A 57 11.41 12.77 -30.23
N VAL A 58 12.09 13.10 -31.34
CA VAL A 58 13.42 12.54 -31.66
C VAL A 58 14.45 12.95 -30.61
N TRP A 59 14.46 14.23 -30.22
CA TRP A 59 15.38 14.75 -29.21
C TRP A 59 15.17 14.09 -27.84
N VAL A 60 13.92 14.01 -27.37
CA VAL A 60 13.56 13.36 -26.09
C VAL A 60 13.98 11.89 -26.07
N ASN A 61 13.71 11.14 -27.15
CA ASN A 61 14.13 9.74 -27.25
C ASN A 61 15.66 9.57 -27.30
N TYR A 62 16.38 10.49 -27.94
CA TYR A 62 17.84 10.50 -27.90
C TYR A 62 18.38 10.80 -26.50
N ALA A 63 17.85 11.83 -25.83
CA ALA A 63 18.23 12.22 -24.49
C ALA A 63 17.96 11.09 -23.48
N GLY A 64 16.81 10.43 -23.58
CA GLY A 64 16.48 9.25 -22.78
C GLY A 64 17.44 8.08 -22.98
N LYS A 65 17.89 7.79 -24.21
CA LYS A 65 18.92 6.76 -24.44
C LYS A 65 20.26 7.10 -23.78
N GLN A 66 20.62 8.39 -23.74
CA GLN A 66 21.82 8.82 -23.02
C GLN A 66 21.64 8.70 -21.50
N ALA A 67 20.44 9.02 -21.00
CA ALA A 67 20.06 8.83 -19.60
C ALA A 67 20.21 7.37 -19.16
N LEU A 68 19.68 6.43 -19.97
CA LEU A 68 19.83 4.99 -19.72
C LEU A 68 21.31 4.56 -19.65
N LYS A 69 22.16 5.01 -20.57
CA LYS A 69 23.59 4.67 -20.54
C LYS A 69 24.31 5.19 -19.31
N ARG A 70 23.99 6.42 -18.88
CA ARG A 70 24.57 6.99 -17.64
C ARG A 70 24.11 6.21 -16.43
N PHE A 71 22.82 5.88 -16.37
CA PHE A 71 22.27 5.07 -15.29
C PHE A 71 22.91 3.67 -15.23
N GLU A 72 23.02 2.99 -16.37
CA GLU A 72 23.71 1.69 -16.49
C GLU A 72 25.15 1.75 -15.98
N ALA A 73 25.92 2.76 -16.40
CA ALA A 73 27.30 2.94 -15.94
C ALA A 73 27.39 3.13 -14.41
N GLU A 74 26.43 3.84 -13.82
CA GLU A 74 26.40 4.12 -12.39
C GLU A 74 25.99 2.88 -11.57
N LEU A 75 25.14 2.00 -12.12
CA LEU A 75 24.84 0.68 -11.55
C LEU A 75 26.07 -0.24 -11.58
N LEU A 76 26.73 -0.34 -12.73
CA LEU A 76 27.94 -1.15 -12.89
C LEU A 76 29.06 -0.69 -11.96
N LYS A 77 29.25 0.62 -11.81
CA LYS A 77 30.22 1.22 -10.87
C LYS A 77 29.96 0.78 -9.42
N ARG A 78 28.69 0.62 -9.01
CA ARG A 78 28.28 0.14 -7.68
C ARG A 78 28.14 -1.38 -7.59
N GLN A 79 28.49 -2.11 -8.66
CA GLN A 79 28.33 -3.57 -8.73
C GLN A 79 26.88 -4.01 -8.52
N ILE A 80 25.91 -3.17 -8.93
CA ILE A 80 24.49 -3.52 -8.92
C ILE A 80 24.20 -4.28 -10.23
N PRO A 81 23.69 -5.52 -10.16
CA PRO A 81 23.45 -6.32 -11.35
C PRO A 81 22.32 -5.70 -12.20
N LEU A 82 22.55 -5.61 -13.51
CA LEU A 82 21.59 -5.04 -14.47
C LEU A 82 20.44 -6.00 -14.79
N ALA A 83 20.76 -7.29 -14.86
CA ALA A 83 19.78 -8.36 -14.98
C ALA A 83 19.48 -8.92 -13.58
N PHE A 84 18.33 -9.56 -13.41
CA PHE A 84 18.24 -10.54 -12.34
C PHE A 84 19.36 -11.55 -12.60
N GLU A 85 20.14 -11.89 -11.58
CA GLU A 85 21.05 -13.03 -11.72
C GLU A 85 20.24 -14.24 -12.18
N ASP A 86 20.87 -15.24 -12.81
CA ASP A 86 20.24 -16.55 -12.90
C ASP A 86 20.06 -17.03 -11.46
N GLU A 87 18.92 -16.66 -10.87
CA GLU A 87 18.61 -16.90 -9.48
C GLU A 87 18.73 -18.39 -9.30
N LYS A 88 19.61 -18.79 -8.38
CA LYS A 88 19.91 -20.20 -8.13
C LYS A 88 18.57 -20.91 -7.99
N GLN A 89 18.27 -21.78 -8.96
CA GLN A 89 17.06 -22.56 -8.92
C GLN A 89 17.14 -23.44 -7.68
N ILE A 90 16.32 -23.09 -6.69
CA ILE A 90 16.15 -23.90 -5.50
C ILE A 90 15.26 -25.07 -5.91
N PRO A 91 15.71 -26.34 -5.76
CA PRO A 91 14.89 -27.48 -6.11
C PRO A 91 13.53 -27.43 -5.39
N ASP A 92 12.46 -27.78 -6.09
CA ASP A 92 11.08 -27.64 -5.61
C ASP A 92 10.81 -28.38 -4.30
N GLU A 93 11.53 -29.48 -4.05
CA GLU A 93 11.46 -30.30 -2.84
C GLU A 93 12.01 -29.62 -1.59
N VAL A 94 12.90 -28.62 -1.74
CA VAL A 94 13.49 -27.88 -0.62
C VAL A 94 13.08 -26.41 -0.58
N ASN A 95 12.30 -25.94 -1.56
CA ASN A 95 11.83 -24.56 -1.63
C ASN A 95 10.49 -24.37 -0.89
N ALA A 96 10.52 -23.70 0.26
CA ALA A 96 9.34 -23.34 1.05
C ALA A 96 8.28 -22.57 0.22
N ALA A 97 8.72 -21.78 -0.78
CA ALA A 97 7.83 -20.95 -1.60
C ALA A 97 6.74 -21.77 -2.30
N ARG A 98 7.05 -23.01 -2.71
CA ARG A 98 6.09 -23.92 -3.34
C ARG A 98 4.90 -24.21 -2.41
N TYR A 99 5.19 -24.52 -1.15
CA TYR A 99 4.17 -24.81 -0.15
C TYR A 99 3.36 -23.56 0.22
N TRP A 100 4.03 -22.41 0.37
CA TRP A 100 3.35 -21.13 0.59
C TRP A 100 2.40 -20.77 -0.56
N GLN A 101 2.85 -20.92 -1.81
CA GLN A 101 2.02 -20.66 -2.99
C GLN A 101 0.84 -21.66 -3.10
N ALA A 102 1.06 -22.93 -2.75
CA ALA A 102 -0.03 -23.90 -2.69
C ALA A 102 -1.06 -23.52 -1.62
N ALA A 103 -0.62 -23.13 -0.42
CA ALA A 103 -1.47 -22.65 0.65
C ALA A 103 -2.28 -21.41 0.21
N MET A 104 -1.63 -20.42 -0.40
CA MET A 104 -2.26 -19.21 -0.97
C MET A 104 -3.32 -19.49 -2.02
N LYS A 105 -3.14 -20.54 -2.85
CA LYS A 105 -4.13 -20.93 -3.86
C LYS A 105 -5.32 -21.68 -3.27
N MET A 106 -5.11 -22.41 -2.17
CA MET A 106 -6.14 -23.22 -1.51
C MET A 106 -6.92 -22.46 -0.44
N VAL A 107 -6.42 -21.31 0.02
CA VAL A 107 -7.05 -20.55 1.10
C VAL A 107 -8.47 -20.10 0.72
N VAL A 108 -9.42 -20.44 1.59
CA VAL A 108 -10.78 -19.92 1.54
C VAL A 108 -10.78 -18.60 2.30
N ARG A 109 -11.06 -17.51 1.60
CA ARG A 109 -11.04 -16.15 2.16
C ARG A 109 -11.98 -16.05 3.38
N PRO A 110 -11.56 -15.35 4.45
CA PRO A 110 -12.46 -15.03 5.55
C PRO A 110 -13.69 -14.27 5.08
N ASP A 111 -14.83 -14.56 5.69
CA ASP A 111 -16.04 -13.75 5.57
C ASP A 111 -15.87 -12.47 6.41
N TYR A 112 -15.17 -11.47 5.85
CA TYR A 112 -14.85 -10.24 6.56
C TYR A 112 -16.09 -9.53 7.10
N ARG A 113 -17.21 -9.58 6.36
CA ARG A 113 -18.47 -8.98 6.80
C ARG A 113 -19.01 -9.66 8.05
N ALA A 114 -18.99 -11.00 8.09
CA ALA A 114 -19.41 -11.73 9.29
C ALA A 114 -18.51 -11.40 10.50
N PHE A 115 -17.22 -11.13 10.28
CA PHE A 115 -16.33 -10.68 11.34
C PHE A 115 -16.61 -9.22 11.76
N ASP A 116 -16.90 -8.32 10.83
CA ASP A 116 -17.19 -6.90 11.13
C ASP A 116 -18.52 -6.73 11.91
N GLU A 117 -19.48 -7.64 11.71
CA GLU A 117 -20.77 -7.64 12.40
C GLU A 117 -20.71 -8.22 13.83
N LEU A 118 -19.59 -8.85 14.23
CA LEU A 118 -19.45 -9.46 15.55
C LEU A 118 -18.97 -8.47 16.60
N ASN A 119 -19.47 -8.69 17.82
CA ASN A 119 -18.96 -8.00 18.98
C ASN A 119 -17.62 -8.60 19.42
N TRP A 120 -16.52 -8.15 18.83
CA TRP A 120 -15.19 -8.59 19.21
C TRP A 120 -14.89 -8.24 20.68
N PRO A 121 -14.26 -9.17 21.44
CA PRO A 121 -13.77 -8.87 22.77
C PRO A 121 -12.72 -7.76 22.73
N ASP A 122 -12.66 -6.97 23.79
CA ASP A 122 -11.59 -5.99 23.92
C ASP A 122 -10.25 -6.69 24.21
N PHE A 123 -9.16 -5.93 24.19
CA PHE A 123 -7.81 -6.45 24.41
C PHE A 123 -7.72 -7.19 25.77
N GLY A 124 -7.20 -8.42 25.74
CA GLY A 124 -7.09 -9.29 26.92
C GLY A 124 -8.39 -9.96 27.37
N GLU A 125 -9.55 -9.63 26.82
CA GLU A 125 -10.81 -10.31 27.16
C GLU A 125 -10.96 -11.65 26.41
N ARG A 126 -11.68 -12.60 27.01
CA ARG A 126 -11.91 -13.93 26.44
C ARG A 126 -12.82 -13.85 25.21
N PHE A 127 -12.57 -14.71 24.22
CA PHE A 127 -13.45 -14.81 23.06
C PHE A 127 -14.86 -15.29 23.44
N MET A 128 -15.88 -14.61 22.91
CA MET A 128 -17.28 -14.98 23.10
C MET A 128 -17.62 -16.26 22.30
N PRO A 129 -18.68 -17.01 22.68
CA PRO A 129 -19.03 -18.28 22.03
C PRO A 129 -19.34 -18.17 20.53
N ASP A 130 -19.99 -17.09 20.12
CA ASP A 130 -20.30 -16.77 18.72
C ASP A 130 -19.04 -16.46 17.90
N VAL A 131 -18.13 -15.64 18.44
CA VAL A 131 -16.81 -15.38 17.86
C VAL A 131 -16.02 -16.69 17.71
N THR A 132 -16.00 -17.49 18.77
CA THR A 132 -15.32 -18.80 18.77
C THR A 132 -15.91 -19.75 17.72
N ALA A 133 -17.24 -19.74 17.53
CA ALA A 133 -17.90 -20.54 16.51
C ALA A 133 -17.56 -20.09 15.09
N LEU A 134 -17.48 -18.78 14.84
CA LEU A 134 -17.06 -18.24 13.54
C LEU A 134 -15.59 -18.59 13.23
N LEU A 135 -14.71 -18.41 14.21
CA LEU A 135 -13.30 -18.80 14.13
C LEU A 135 -13.14 -20.30 13.85
N ALA A 136 -13.94 -21.14 14.51
CA ALA A 136 -13.95 -22.60 14.29
C ALA A 136 -14.35 -22.94 12.84
N LYS A 137 -15.41 -22.31 12.32
CA LYS A 137 -15.87 -22.48 10.94
C LYS A 137 -14.79 -22.06 9.95
N GLN A 138 -14.14 -20.93 10.18
CA GLN A 138 -13.05 -20.44 9.33
C GLN A 138 -11.86 -21.40 9.31
N CYS A 139 -11.46 -21.93 10.48
CA CYS A 139 -10.40 -22.92 10.60
C CYS A 139 -10.77 -24.23 9.89
N GLN A 140 -12.02 -24.69 10.02
CA GLN A 140 -12.50 -25.89 9.36
C GLN A 140 -12.46 -25.77 7.82
N GLN A 141 -12.91 -24.63 7.28
CA GLN A 141 -12.87 -24.37 5.83
C GLN A 141 -11.44 -24.35 5.26
N ASN A 142 -10.44 -24.07 6.11
CA ASN A 142 -9.03 -23.99 5.72
C ASN A 142 -8.17 -25.14 6.26
N GLN A 143 -8.78 -26.25 6.73
CA GLN A 143 -8.04 -27.34 7.36
C GLN A 143 -6.94 -27.94 6.45
N ALA A 144 -7.18 -27.99 5.14
CA ALA A 144 -6.21 -28.50 4.16
C ALA A 144 -4.99 -27.57 3.95
N VAL A 145 -5.07 -26.31 4.37
CA VAL A 145 -3.99 -25.31 4.22
C VAL A 145 -2.91 -25.52 5.29
N PHE A 146 -3.30 -25.84 6.53
CA PHE A 146 -2.36 -25.88 7.65
C PHE A 146 -1.20 -26.88 7.50
N PRO A 147 -1.37 -28.09 6.94
CA PRO A 147 -0.24 -28.98 6.67
C PRO A 147 0.78 -28.39 5.68
N LEU A 148 0.32 -27.64 4.67
CA LEU A 148 1.22 -26.97 3.72
C LEU A 148 2.06 -25.89 4.40
N ILE A 149 1.45 -25.12 5.29
CA ILE A 149 2.14 -24.11 6.10
C ILE A 149 3.23 -24.74 6.97
N LYS A 150 2.89 -25.83 7.68
CA LYS A 150 3.87 -26.55 8.51
C LYS A 150 5.03 -27.12 7.69
N ASN A 151 4.73 -27.66 6.51
CA ASN A 151 5.77 -28.12 5.58
C ASN A 151 6.64 -26.94 5.13
N ALA A 152 6.04 -25.81 4.75
CA ALA A 152 6.78 -24.61 4.36
C ALA A 152 7.76 -24.14 5.44
N ARG A 153 7.32 -24.11 6.71
CA ARG A 153 8.16 -23.74 7.86
C ARG A 153 9.33 -24.70 8.09
N SER A 154 9.22 -25.97 7.68
CA SER A 154 10.29 -26.96 7.85
C SER A 154 11.44 -26.81 6.85
N HIS A 155 11.37 -25.84 5.92
CA HIS A 155 12.38 -25.57 4.92
C HIS A 155 13.05 -24.20 5.17
N ASP A 156 14.38 -24.19 5.23
CA ASP A 156 15.17 -22.96 5.46
C ASP A 156 15.23 -22.04 4.24
N GLN A 157 14.96 -22.59 3.05
CA GLN A 157 15.08 -21.88 1.79
C GLN A 157 13.70 -21.50 1.26
N CYS A 158 13.48 -20.22 0.98
CA CYS A 158 12.26 -19.71 0.38
C CYS A 158 12.60 -18.74 -0.75
N PHE A 159 12.22 -19.12 -1.97
CA PHE A 159 12.45 -18.30 -3.14
C PHE A 159 11.21 -18.29 -4.06
N TYR A 160 10.57 -17.13 -4.17
CA TYR A 160 9.42 -16.93 -5.06
C TYR A 160 9.90 -16.62 -6.47
N GLN A 161 9.69 -17.56 -7.39
CA GLN A 161 9.94 -17.35 -8.83
C GLN A 161 8.87 -16.46 -9.45
N ILE A 162 8.87 -15.17 -9.10
CA ILE A 162 7.90 -14.20 -9.59
C ILE A 162 8.63 -12.94 -10.01
N ASN A 163 8.77 -12.78 -11.33
CA ASN A 163 9.34 -11.59 -11.91
C ASN A 163 8.22 -10.56 -12.16
N ALA A 164 8.18 -9.51 -11.33
CA ALA A 164 7.20 -8.42 -11.46
C ALA A 164 7.29 -7.69 -12.81
N ILE A 165 8.47 -7.72 -13.44
CA ILE A 165 8.80 -7.04 -14.70
C ILE A 165 8.47 -7.89 -15.92
N GLU A 166 8.33 -9.20 -15.77
CA GLU A 166 7.84 -10.04 -16.87
C GLU A 166 6.33 -10.26 -16.78
N ASN A 167 5.79 -10.31 -15.56
CA ASN A 167 4.38 -10.61 -15.33
C ASN A 167 3.80 -9.90 -14.10
N LEU A 168 3.53 -8.59 -14.23
CA LEU A 168 2.95 -7.80 -13.15
C LEU A 168 1.59 -8.33 -12.67
N ASP A 169 0.74 -8.83 -13.57
CA ASP A 169 -0.56 -9.41 -13.18
C ASP A 169 -0.37 -10.62 -12.27
N GLN A 170 0.53 -11.55 -12.62
CA GLN A 170 0.87 -12.68 -11.75
C GLN A 170 1.45 -12.23 -10.41
N TYR A 171 2.33 -11.21 -10.42
CA TYR A 171 2.91 -10.65 -9.20
C TYR A 171 1.84 -10.00 -8.29
N MET A 172 0.96 -9.17 -8.85
CA MET A 172 -0.13 -8.54 -8.10
C MET A 172 -1.15 -9.55 -7.59
N ARG A 173 -1.46 -10.60 -8.36
CA ARG A 173 -2.30 -11.72 -7.90
C ARG A 173 -1.66 -12.45 -6.74
N PHE A 174 -0.36 -12.74 -6.84
CA PHE A 174 0.38 -13.39 -5.77
C PHE A 174 0.33 -12.58 -4.48
N LEU A 175 0.59 -11.27 -4.53
CA LEU A 175 0.49 -10.40 -3.35
C LEU A 175 -0.94 -10.34 -2.81
N GLY A 176 -1.94 -10.26 -3.69
CA GLY A 176 -3.35 -10.30 -3.32
C GLY A 176 -3.78 -11.61 -2.65
N GLN A 177 -3.08 -12.72 -2.92
CA GLN A 177 -3.33 -14.03 -2.30
C GLN A 177 -2.65 -14.17 -0.92
N GLN A 178 -1.63 -13.36 -0.60
CA GLN A 178 -1.00 -13.38 0.72
C GLN A 178 -1.95 -12.89 1.81
N ARG A 179 -2.74 -11.85 1.52
CA ARG A 179 -3.68 -11.25 2.47
C ARG A 179 -4.65 -12.28 3.08
N PRO A 180 -5.42 -13.06 2.31
CA PRO A 180 -6.27 -14.11 2.88
C PRO A 180 -5.53 -15.12 3.76
N LEU A 181 -4.30 -15.51 3.37
CA LEU A 181 -3.51 -16.49 4.11
C LEU A 181 -3.10 -15.96 5.49
N ILE A 182 -2.61 -14.72 5.57
CA ILE A 182 -2.23 -14.12 6.85
C ILE A 182 -3.44 -13.95 7.79
N TYR A 183 -4.62 -13.57 7.27
CA TYR A 183 -5.83 -13.50 8.09
C TYR A 183 -6.31 -14.89 8.56
N VAL A 184 -6.17 -15.93 7.74
CA VAL A 184 -6.47 -17.30 8.16
C VAL A 184 -5.52 -17.77 9.27
N LEU A 185 -4.23 -17.44 9.19
CA LEU A 185 -3.27 -17.73 10.25
C LEU A 185 -3.61 -16.96 11.54
N LYS A 186 -3.89 -15.66 11.44
CA LYS A 186 -4.39 -14.85 12.56
C LYS A 186 -5.60 -15.51 13.24
N HIS A 187 -6.65 -15.82 12.48
CA HIS A 187 -7.85 -16.45 13.03
C HIS A 187 -7.56 -17.84 13.64
N HIS A 188 -6.54 -18.54 13.16
CA HIS A 188 -6.14 -19.81 13.74
C HIS A 188 -5.43 -19.63 15.10
N VAL A 189 -4.63 -18.58 15.28
CA VAL A 189 -4.10 -18.17 16.59
C VAL A 189 -5.25 -17.85 17.54
N ASP A 190 -6.17 -16.99 17.11
CA ASP A 190 -7.34 -16.59 17.89
C ASP A 190 -8.18 -17.81 18.31
N TYR A 191 -8.42 -18.73 17.38
CA TYR A 191 -9.17 -19.95 17.65
C TYR A 191 -8.46 -20.88 18.65
N ALA A 192 -7.15 -21.10 18.49
CA ALA A 192 -6.37 -21.91 19.43
C ALA A 192 -6.37 -21.30 20.82
N THR A 193 -6.25 -19.97 20.91
CA THR A 193 -6.34 -19.18 22.14
C THR A 193 -7.73 -19.33 22.79
N ALA A 194 -8.81 -19.19 22.02
CA ALA A 194 -10.18 -19.39 22.49
C ALA A 194 -10.44 -20.81 23.04
N LYS A 195 -9.71 -21.81 22.53
CA LYS A 195 -9.77 -23.20 23.01
C LYS A 195 -8.85 -23.48 24.21
N GLY A 196 -8.05 -22.51 24.64
CA GLY A 196 -7.05 -22.69 25.69
C GLY A 196 -5.86 -23.56 25.29
N ASP A 197 -5.66 -23.81 23.99
CA ASP A 197 -4.56 -24.61 23.46
C ASP A 197 -3.30 -23.73 23.28
N LYS A 198 -2.63 -23.47 24.40
CA LYS A 198 -1.50 -22.53 24.49
C LYS A 198 -0.37 -22.87 23.53
N GLN A 199 0.06 -24.14 23.51
CA GLN A 199 1.18 -24.57 22.66
C GLN A 199 0.82 -24.43 21.19
N LYS A 200 -0.39 -24.83 20.80
CA LYS A 200 -0.82 -24.69 19.41
C LYS A 200 -0.89 -23.22 18.99
N ALA A 201 -1.36 -22.32 19.86
CA ALA A 201 -1.39 -20.89 19.56
C ALA A 201 0.04 -20.34 19.32
N VAL A 202 1.01 -20.71 20.16
CA VAL A 202 2.43 -20.37 19.95
C VAL A 202 2.96 -20.96 18.65
N ASP A 203 2.70 -22.25 18.37
CA ASP A 203 3.12 -22.90 17.13
C ASP A 203 2.59 -22.16 15.88
N ILE A 204 1.36 -21.64 15.93
CA ILE A 204 0.77 -20.89 14.82
C ILE A 204 1.37 -19.48 14.72
N CYS A 205 1.70 -18.83 15.85
CA CYS A 205 2.48 -17.59 15.80
C CYS A 205 3.84 -17.82 15.13
N LEU A 206 4.51 -18.95 15.38
CA LEU A 206 5.74 -19.31 14.68
C LEU A 206 5.51 -19.57 13.18
N ASP A 207 4.38 -20.19 12.80
CA ASP A 207 3.97 -20.33 11.39
C ASP A 207 3.76 -18.95 10.72
N LEU A 208 3.17 -18.00 11.46
CA LEU A 208 2.92 -16.65 11.01
C LEU A 208 4.22 -15.86 10.81
N LEU A 209 5.16 -15.93 11.78
CA LEU A 209 6.48 -15.32 11.67
C LEU A 209 7.26 -15.92 10.49
N ALA A 210 7.24 -17.24 10.31
CA ALA A 210 7.87 -17.92 9.18
C ALA A 210 7.25 -17.51 7.83
N PHE A 211 5.94 -17.26 7.80
CA PHE A 211 5.29 -16.72 6.61
C PHE A 211 5.77 -15.30 6.30
N VAL A 212 5.94 -14.44 7.30
CA VAL A 212 6.54 -13.11 7.09
C VAL A 212 7.99 -13.21 6.62
N ASP A 213 8.75 -14.17 7.15
CA ASP A 213 10.15 -14.43 6.77
C ASP A 213 10.30 -14.90 5.33
N SER A 214 9.32 -15.64 4.82
CA SER A 214 9.34 -16.24 3.48
C SER A 214 9.67 -15.24 2.37
N GLY A 215 9.37 -13.96 2.61
CA GLY A 215 9.61 -12.86 1.71
C GLY A 215 10.92 -12.09 1.88
N LYS A 216 11.74 -12.39 2.90
CA LYS A 216 12.96 -11.62 3.22
C LYS A 216 13.96 -11.57 2.06
N GLN A 217 13.95 -12.59 1.21
CA GLN A 217 14.89 -12.67 0.10
C GLN A 217 14.48 -11.83 -1.11
N THR A 218 13.24 -11.37 -1.17
CA THR A 218 12.75 -10.51 -2.25
C THR A 218 13.34 -9.10 -2.13
N ASP A 219 13.86 -8.58 -3.22
CA ASP A 219 14.46 -7.24 -3.29
C ASP A 219 13.50 -6.20 -3.91
N SER A 220 12.19 -6.46 -3.85
CA SER A 220 11.16 -5.54 -4.34
C SER A 220 10.58 -4.70 -3.20
N TRP A 221 10.61 -3.37 -3.33
CA TRP A 221 9.95 -2.44 -2.40
C TRP A 221 8.48 -2.80 -2.17
N PHE A 222 7.73 -3.04 -3.25
CA PHE A 222 6.31 -3.33 -3.16
C PHE A 222 6.03 -4.60 -2.34
N TYR A 223 6.87 -5.63 -2.50
CA TYR A 223 6.79 -6.81 -1.65
C TYR A 223 7.09 -6.46 -0.19
N GLN A 224 8.14 -5.68 0.07
CA GLN A 224 8.54 -5.34 1.43
C GLN A 224 7.50 -4.50 2.17
N TYR A 225 6.71 -3.66 1.47
CA TYR A 225 5.52 -3.01 2.05
C TYR A 225 4.49 -4.04 2.52
N VAL A 226 4.11 -4.96 1.64
CA VAL A 226 3.15 -6.02 1.99
C VAL A 226 3.68 -6.83 3.18
N ARG A 227 4.99 -7.15 3.18
CA ARG A 227 5.66 -7.84 4.27
C ARG A 227 5.65 -7.07 5.58
N GLN A 228 5.84 -5.75 5.58
CA GLN A 228 5.75 -4.96 6.83
C GLN A 228 4.33 -4.94 7.40
N THR A 229 3.30 -4.88 6.57
CA THR A 229 1.93 -5.08 7.04
C THR A 229 1.77 -6.46 7.69
N HIS A 230 2.42 -7.49 7.14
CA HIS A 230 2.44 -8.82 7.73
C HIS A 230 3.21 -8.88 9.06
N VAL A 231 4.33 -8.16 9.20
CA VAL A 231 5.06 -7.99 10.46
C VAL A 231 4.13 -7.40 11.53
N ALA A 232 3.47 -6.29 11.21
CA ALA A 232 2.55 -5.62 12.13
C ALA A 232 1.41 -6.56 12.57
N ILE A 233 0.81 -7.31 11.65
CA ILE A 233 -0.20 -8.32 11.98
C ILE A 233 0.40 -9.39 12.90
N ALA A 234 1.58 -9.93 12.59
CA ALA A 234 2.22 -10.97 13.39
C ALA A 234 2.51 -10.51 14.82
N ILE A 235 3.03 -9.29 14.98
CA ILE A 235 3.32 -8.70 16.29
C ILE A 235 2.05 -8.46 17.08
N SER A 236 1.03 -7.86 16.46
CA SER A 236 -0.29 -7.71 17.08
C SER A 236 -0.86 -9.06 17.54
N GLN A 237 -0.67 -10.14 16.77
CA GLN A 237 -1.13 -11.47 17.20
C GLN A 237 -0.33 -12.06 18.36
N ILE A 238 0.97 -11.79 18.43
CA ILE A 238 1.78 -12.18 19.59
C ILE A 238 1.34 -11.38 20.82
N GLU A 239 1.10 -10.08 20.68
CA GLU A 239 0.58 -9.22 21.74
C GLU A 239 -0.78 -9.73 22.29
N GLU A 240 -1.73 -10.00 21.38
CA GLU A 240 -3.05 -10.55 21.71
C GLU A 240 -2.97 -11.95 22.36
N LEU A 241 -2.00 -12.77 21.94
CA LEU A 241 -1.70 -14.05 22.57
C LEU A 241 -1.21 -13.84 24.02
N MET A 242 -0.22 -12.96 24.23
CA MET A 242 0.32 -12.67 25.56
C MET A 242 -0.72 -12.08 26.50
N ALA A 243 -1.68 -11.33 25.97
CA ALA A 243 -2.79 -10.74 26.72
C ALA A 243 -3.86 -11.76 27.15
N ARG A 244 -3.93 -12.95 26.53
CA ARG A 244 -4.93 -13.98 26.86
C ARG A 244 -4.33 -15.28 27.39
N VAL A 245 -3.03 -15.49 27.19
CA VAL A 245 -2.38 -16.75 27.53
C VAL A 245 -1.14 -16.48 28.37
N GLU A 246 -1.05 -17.19 29.48
CA GLU A 246 0.21 -17.30 30.21
C GLU A 246 1.11 -18.31 29.52
N SER A 247 2.07 -17.80 28.74
CA SER A 247 3.10 -18.57 28.04
C SER A 247 4.22 -19.00 28.97
N THR A 248 4.89 -20.10 28.64
CA THR A 248 6.07 -20.59 29.38
C THR A 248 7.35 -19.85 28.97
N PRO A 249 8.44 -19.88 29.76
CA PRO A 249 9.69 -19.23 29.37
C PRO A 249 10.26 -19.77 28.05
N SER A 250 10.09 -21.08 27.77
CA SER A 250 10.52 -21.71 26.51
C SER A 250 9.75 -21.14 25.32
N GLN A 251 8.42 -21.02 25.44
CA GLN A 251 7.58 -20.47 24.38
C GLN A 251 7.96 -19.01 24.07
N ILE A 252 8.22 -18.20 25.11
CA ILE A 252 8.67 -16.83 24.90
C ILE A 252 10.04 -16.78 24.23
N LEU A 253 10.97 -17.67 24.62
CA LEU A 253 12.28 -17.76 23.99
C LEU A 253 12.18 -18.16 22.51
N GLU A 254 11.33 -19.12 22.17
CA GLU A 254 11.07 -19.55 20.79
C GLU A 254 10.53 -18.39 19.94
N LEU A 255 9.54 -17.64 20.44
CA LEU A 255 9.00 -16.46 19.75
C LEU A 255 10.07 -15.38 19.53
N LYS A 256 10.90 -15.10 20.55
CA LYS A 256 12.02 -14.15 20.45
C LYS A 256 13.04 -14.58 19.39
N GLN A 257 13.42 -15.85 19.38
CA GLN A 257 14.38 -16.40 18.39
C GLN A 257 13.83 -16.30 16.96
N ALA A 258 12.55 -16.61 16.77
CA ALA A 258 11.89 -16.47 15.49
C ALA A 258 11.89 -15.00 15.02
N MET A 259 11.45 -14.05 15.85
CA MET A 259 11.46 -12.62 15.49
C MET A 259 12.85 -12.09 15.14
N ASN A 260 13.88 -12.46 15.93
CA ASN A 260 15.25 -11.98 15.72
C ASN A 260 15.85 -12.44 14.38
N THR A 261 15.55 -13.67 13.97
CA THR A 261 16.13 -14.27 12.75
C THR A 261 15.37 -13.90 11.47
N GLN A 262 14.11 -13.50 11.59
CA GLN A 262 13.17 -13.51 10.47
C GLN A 262 12.77 -12.13 9.93
N MET A 263 13.18 -11.04 10.59
CA MET A 263 12.52 -9.75 10.37
C MET A 263 13.43 -8.53 10.12
N ILE A 264 14.74 -8.73 9.94
CA ILE A 264 15.65 -7.65 9.56
C ILE A 264 15.43 -7.28 8.08
N LEU A 265 15.14 -6.01 7.82
CA LEU A 265 15.11 -5.44 6.47
C LEU A 265 16.52 -5.06 6.02
N ASP A 266 16.93 -5.55 4.85
CA ASP A 266 18.17 -5.16 4.18
C ASP A 266 17.85 -4.03 3.18
N LEU A 267 17.79 -2.78 3.66
CA LEU A 267 17.48 -1.61 2.83
C LEU A 267 18.41 -1.48 1.62
N PRO A 268 19.75 -1.65 1.73
CA PRO A 268 20.62 -1.68 0.57
C PRO A 268 20.24 -2.76 -0.46
N LYS A 269 19.84 -3.95 -0.03
CA LYS A 269 19.35 -4.99 -0.95
C LYS A 269 18.06 -4.58 -1.65
N ILE A 270 17.10 -4.00 -0.92
CA ILE A 270 15.83 -3.54 -1.49
C ILE A 270 16.06 -2.42 -2.52
N LEU A 271 16.91 -1.44 -2.20
CA LEU A 271 17.28 -0.38 -3.15
C LEU A 271 17.98 -0.92 -4.40
N ARG A 272 18.84 -1.94 -4.25
CA ARG A 272 19.45 -2.62 -5.41
C ARG A 272 18.39 -3.21 -6.33
N GLY A 273 17.38 -3.89 -5.77
CA GLY A 273 16.28 -4.43 -6.57
C GLY A 273 15.42 -3.33 -7.22
N ASP A 274 15.20 -2.19 -6.55
CA ASP A 274 14.52 -1.03 -7.13
C ASP A 274 15.26 -0.41 -8.31
N PHE A 275 16.57 -0.18 -8.16
CA PHE A 275 17.38 0.35 -9.23
C PHE A 275 17.43 -0.59 -10.42
N ARG A 276 17.48 -1.90 -10.15
CA ARG A 276 17.41 -2.92 -11.20
C ARG A 276 16.04 -2.90 -11.88
N ASP A 277 14.94 -2.77 -11.14
CA ASP A 277 13.59 -2.63 -11.69
C ASP A 277 13.48 -1.40 -12.59
N LYS A 278 13.91 -0.24 -12.09
CA LYS A 278 14.01 1.00 -12.87
C LYS A 278 14.82 0.81 -14.14
N TYR A 279 15.98 0.16 -14.06
CA TYR A 279 16.83 -0.08 -15.22
C TYR A 279 16.11 -0.90 -16.28
N GLN A 280 15.44 -1.97 -15.90
CA GLN A 280 14.71 -2.80 -16.86
C GLN A 280 13.52 -2.06 -17.48
N ARG A 281 12.79 -1.24 -16.72
CA ARG A 281 11.75 -0.36 -17.26
C ARG A 281 12.32 0.64 -18.26
N MET A 282 13.46 1.26 -17.92
CA MET A 282 14.15 2.19 -18.82
C MET A 282 14.71 1.50 -20.07
N ALA A 283 15.17 0.25 -19.96
CA ALA A 283 15.71 -0.52 -21.08
C ALA A 283 14.62 -1.04 -22.03
N ARG A 284 13.37 -1.18 -21.53
CA ARG A 284 12.19 -1.62 -22.31
C ARG A 284 11.00 -0.66 -22.12
N PRO A 285 11.11 0.58 -22.63
CA PRO A 285 10.08 1.60 -22.41
C PRO A 285 8.73 1.22 -23.05
N ASP A 286 8.74 0.44 -24.13
CA ASP A 286 7.55 -0.11 -24.79
C ASP A 286 6.74 -1.04 -23.88
N TRP A 287 7.44 -1.88 -23.09
CA TRP A 287 6.78 -2.78 -22.14
C TRP A 287 6.15 -2.01 -20.98
N TYR A 288 6.84 -0.99 -20.47
CA TYR A 288 6.34 -0.14 -19.39
C TYR A 288 5.09 0.64 -19.79
N LEU A 289 5.05 1.16 -21.02
CA LEU A 289 3.85 1.83 -21.56
C LEU A 289 2.66 0.86 -21.65
N LEU A 290 2.89 -0.37 -22.11
CA LEU A 290 1.85 -1.41 -22.13
C LEU A 290 1.34 -1.73 -20.71
N GLN A 291 2.23 -1.74 -19.73
CA GLN A 291 1.92 -1.99 -18.33
C GLN A 291 1.13 -0.84 -17.68
N GLN A 292 1.50 0.42 -17.96
CA GLN A 292 0.72 1.59 -17.53
C GLN A 292 -0.67 1.58 -18.13
N GLU A 293 -0.80 1.31 -19.43
CA GLU A 293 -2.11 1.22 -20.10
C GLU A 293 -2.95 0.08 -19.53
N TYR A 294 -2.34 -1.07 -19.21
CA TYR A 294 -3.02 -2.15 -18.50
C TYR A 294 -3.47 -1.73 -17.10
N GLN A 295 -2.63 -1.05 -16.31
CA GLN A 295 -2.97 -0.58 -14.97
C GLN A 295 -4.04 0.52 -15.01
N ARG A 296 -3.97 1.46 -15.95
CA ARG A 296 -4.99 2.48 -16.20
C ARG A 296 -6.31 1.83 -16.61
N GLY A 297 -6.26 0.82 -17.48
CA GLY A 297 -7.41 0.02 -17.86
C GLY A 297 -8.02 -0.72 -16.65
N LEU A 298 -7.20 -1.31 -15.79
CA LEU A 298 -7.63 -1.99 -14.56
C LEU A 298 -8.16 -1.05 -13.50
N ALA A 299 -7.55 0.13 -13.32
CA ALA A 299 -8.00 1.17 -12.41
C ALA A 299 -9.33 1.74 -12.91
N SER A 300 -9.45 2.05 -14.21
CA SER A 300 -10.70 2.50 -14.84
C SER A 300 -11.79 1.43 -14.75
N TYR A 301 -11.45 0.16 -14.97
CA TYR A 301 -12.36 -0.97 -14.83
C TYR A 301 -12.77 -1.16 -13.37
N LYS A 302 -11.85 -1.17 -12.41
CA LYS A 302 -12.19 -1.32 -10.99
C LYS A 302 -12.98 -0.11 -10.47
N LEU A 303 -12.62 1.12 -10.82
CA LEU A 303 -13.40 2.32 -10.49
C LEU A 303 -14.82 2.24 -11.08
N SER A 304 -15.00 1.62 -12.24
CA SER A 304 -16.34 1.38 -12.81
C SER A 304 -17.16 0.29 -12.09
N PHE A 305 -16.55 -0.53 -11.21
CA PHE A 305 -17.20 -1.64 -10.49
C PHE A 305 -17.16 -1.55 -8.95
N THR A 306 -16.25 -0.78 -8.36
CA THR A 306 -16.08 -0.67 -6.89
C THR A 306 -16.49 0.68 -6.32
N ALA A 307 -16.99 1.61 -7.13
CA ALA A 307 -17.76 2.72 -6.57
C ALA A 307 -19.07 2.13 -6.00
N PRO A 308 -19.29 2.09 -4.67
CA PRO A 308 -20.65 2.01 -4.19
C PRO A 308 -21.41 3.19 -4.82
N ARG A 309 -22.70 3.00 -5.09
CA ARG A 309 -23.65 4.00 -5.60
C ARG A 309 -23.83 5.24 -4.67
N TYR A 310 -22.80 5.68 -3.97
CA TYR A 310 -22.79 6.94 -3.26
C TYR A 310 -22.28 8.03 -4.21
N GLU A 311 -23.26 8.82 -4.69
CA GLU A 311 -23.11 10.24 -5.05
C GLU A 311 -22.50 10.60 -6.41
N PHE A 312 -22.86 9.83 -7.44
CA PHE A 312 -23.26 10.45 -8.73
C PHE A 312 -24.80 10.52 -8.82
N THR A 313 -25.46 10.99 -7.76
CA THR A 313 -26.93 11.10 -7.64
C THR A 313 -27.56 12.20 -8.51
N GLY A 314 -26.84 12.70 -9.52
CA GLY A 314 -27.42 13.45 -10.64
C GLY A 314 -27.54 12.63 -11.94
N TRP A 315 -27.11 11.37 -11.95
CA TRP A 315 -27.05 10.53 -13.16
C TRP A 315 -28.18 9.48 -13.18
N GLU A 316 -29.40 9.91 -13.47
CA GLU A 316 -30.45 9.01 -13.96
C GLU A 316 -30.24 8.76 -15.47
N GLY A 317 -29.26 7.93 -15.79
CA GLY A 317 -29.00 7.51 -17.17
C GLY A 317 -30.11 6.58 -17.69
N LYS A 318 -31.14 7.15 -18.31
CA LYS A 318 -31.97 6.40 -19.28
C LYS A 318 -31.11 6.07 -20.52
N PRO A 319 -31.17 4.85 -21.09
CA PRO A 319 -30.51 4.54 -22.35
C PRO A 319 -31.03 5.47 -23.47
N GLY A 320 -30.13 6.22 -24.12
CA GLY A 320 -30.46 7.09 -25.26
C GLY A 320 -30.18 8.59 -25.09
N LEU A 321 -29.56 9.02 -23.99
CA LEU A 321 -29.12 10.42 -23.84
C LEU A 321 -27.75 10.66 -24.52
N GLU A 322 -27.70 11.63 -25.43
CA GLU A 322 -26.46 12.17 -25.98
C GLU A 322 -25.56 12.65 -24.84
N LEU A 323 -24.29 12.24 -24.91
CA LEU A 323 -23.29 12.55 -23.89
C LEU A 323 -22.86 14.01 -24.02
N VAL A 324 -23.54 14.94 -23.34
CA VAL A 324 -23.13 16.35 -23.31
C VAL A 324 -22.08 16.53 -22.22
N MET A 325 -20.81 16.35 -22.59
CA MET A 325 -19.70 16.72 -21.72
C MET A 325 -19.49 18.25 -21.81
N PRO A 326 -19.33 18.98 -20.68
CA PRO A 326 -18.97 20.38 -20.73
C PRO A 326 -17.69 20.57 -21.56
N ILE A 327 -17.69 21.52 -22.50
CA ILE A 327 -16.58 21.78 -23.44
C ILE A 327 -15.23 21.88 -22.71
N GLN A 328 -15.19 22.49 -21.52
CA GLN A 328 -13.98 22.59 -20.72
C GLN A 328 -13.45 21.22 -20.27
N LYS A 329 -14.29 20.32 -19.74
CA LYS A 329 -13.90 18.96 -19.36
C LYS A 329 -13.47 18.13 -20.57
N TRP A 330 -14.05 18.40 -21.74
CA TRP A 330 -13.63 17.77 -22.99
C TRP A 330 -12.23 18.23 -23.43
N TYR A 331 -11.90 19.53 -23.26
CA TYR A 331 -10.55 20.03 -23.50
C TYR A 331 -9.53 19.52 -22.48
N GLU A 332 -9.88 19.45 -21.20
CA GLU A 332 -9.03 18.86 -20.15
C GLU A 332 -8.73 17.39 -20.46
N TRP A 333 -9.76 16.61 -20.82
CA TRP A 333 -9.60 15.21 -21.22
C TRP A 333 -8.77 15.05 -22.51
N LEU A 334 -8.99 15.87 -23.53
CA LEU A 334 -8.17 15.84 -24.75
C LEU A 334 -6.73 16.26 -24.49
N LEU A 335 -6.49 17.23 -23.60
CA LEU A 335 -5.16 17.64 -23.20
C LEU A 335 -4.46 16.50 -22.45
N GLU A 336 -5.17 15.82 -21.55
CA GLU A 336 -4.67 14.64 -20.85
C GLU A 336 -4.37 13.49 -21.83
N CYS A 337 -5.26 13.21 -22.78
CA CYS A 337 -5.02 12.24 -23.86
C CYS A 337 -3.82 12.64 -24.73
N ALA A 338 -3.67 13.92 -25.08
CA ALA A 338 -2.54 14.40 -25.87
C ALA A 338 -1.21 14.31 -25.10
N ILE A 339 -1.21 14.65 -23.80
CA ILE A 339 -0.07 14.48 -22.90
C ILE A 339 0.28 12.99 -22.79
N ASN A 340 -0.72 12.12 -22.59
CA ASN A 340 -0.52 10.68 -22.50
C ASN A 340 0.01 10.10 -23.82
N CYS A 341 -0.61 10.40 -24.96
CA CYS A 341 -0.09 9.99 -26.26
C CYS A 341 1.32 10.55 -26.52
N SER A 342 1.64 11.77 -26.05
CA SER A 342 3.00 12.31 -26.16
C SER A 342 3.99 11.54 -25.30
N ASN A 343 3.60 11.11 -24.10
CA ASN A 343 4.41 10.26 -23.23
C ASN A 343 4.60 8.86 -23.83
N ASP A 344 3.56 8.30 -24.47
CA ASP A 344 3.61 7.00 -25.16
C ASP A 344 4.54 7.04 -26.38
N LEU A 345 4.58 8.17 -27.09
CA LEU A 345 5.50 8.39 -28.22
C LEU A 345 6.93 8.76 -27.76
N CYS A 346 7.09 9.16 -26.49
CA CYS A 346 8.34 9.65 -25.92
C CYS A 346 8.82 8.77 -24.76
N GLY A 347 9.08 7.49 -25.01
CA GLY A 347 9.73 6.61 -24.02
C GLY A 347 11.00 7.21 -23.40
N GLY A 348 11.70 8.09 -24.11
CA GLY A 348 12.85 8.83 -23.58
C GLY A 348 12.54 9.82 -22.45
N ALA A 349 11.32 10.36 -22.35
CA ALA A 349 10.93 11.23 -21.23
C ALA A 349 10.94 10.46 -19.91
N TYR A 350 10.39 9.24 -19.92
CA TYR A 350 10.44 8.34 -18.76
C TYR A 350 11.86 7.98 -18.36
N GLN A 351 12.71 7.66 -19.35
CA GLN A 351 14.13 7.38 -19.08
C GLN A 351 14.83 8.57 -18.38
N MET A 352 14.53 9.81 -18.77
CA MET A 352 15.09 10.99 -18.09
C MET A 352 14.54 11.20 -16.68
N ILE A 353 13.24 10.96 -16.46
CA ILE A 353 12.60 11.09 -15.14
C ILE A 353 13.15 10.01 -14.18
N ASP A 354 13.23 8.77 -14.64
CA ASP A 354 13.75 7.66 -13.84
C ASP A 354 15.25 7.85 -13.55
N GLU A 355 16.06 8.34 -14.50
CA GLU A 355 17.46 8.69 -14.23
C GLU A 355 17.57 9.73 -13.11
N LYS A 356 16.80 10.82 -13.18
CA LYS A 356 16.81 11.88 -12.16
C LYS A 356 16.42 11.32 -10.78
N THR A 357 15.35 10.52 -10.74
CA THR A 357 14.88 9.89 -9.50
C THR A 357 15.90 8.88 -8.96
N ALA A 358 16.57 8.14 -9.85
CA ALA A 358 17.58 7.17 -9.45
C ALA A 358 18.88 7.82 -8.97
N ALA A 359 19.26 8.98 -9.51
CA ALA A 359 20.38 9.76 -9.00
C ALA A 359 20.18 10.15 -7.52
N GLN A 360 18.98 10.62 -7.17
CA GLN A 360 18.61 10.86 -5.77
C GLN A 360 18.65 9.58 -4.95
N GLY A 361 18.14 8.47 -5.50
CA GLY A 361 18.22 7.17 -4.85
C GLY A 361 19.65 6.71 -4.58
N PHE A 362 20.61 6.97 -5.48
CA PHE A 362 22.01 6.58 -5.27
C PHE A 362 22.65 7.32 -4.11
N GLU A 363 22.32 8.59 -3.89
CA GLU A 363 22.78 9.33 -2.71
C GLU A 363 22.29 8.67 -1.42
N VAL A 364 21.02 8.26 -1.39
CA VAL A 364 20.44 7.51 -0.26
C VAL A 364 21.10 6.15 -0.10
N TYR A 365 21.35 5.44 -1.20
CA TYR A 365 22.02 4.14 -1.19
C TYR A 365 23.44 4.22 -0.66
N ASP A 366 24.23 5.17 -1.15
CA ASP A 366 25.61 5.40 -0.71
C ASP A 366 25.66 5.81 0.76
N LEU A 367 24.69 6.60 1.23
CA LEU A 367 24.53 6.87 2.64
C LEU A 367 24.29 5.56 3.39
N LEU A 368 23.26 4.79 3.05
CA LEU A 368 22.87 3.54 3.75
C LEU A 368 23.96 2.46 3.80
N LEU A 369 24.98 2.53 2.95
CA LEU A 369 26.15 1.66 3.01
C LEU A 369 27.21 2.10 4.04
N GLN A 370 27.11 3.32 4.57
CA GLN A 370 28.01 3.79 5.62
C GLN A 370 27.69 3.07 6.94
N PRO A 371 28.72 2.69 7.72
CA PRO A 371 28.52 1.95 8.96
C PRO A 371 27.86 2.77 10.07
N ASP A 372 27.86 4.10 9.95
CA ASP A 372 27.50 5.08 10.97
C ASP A 372 26.33 6.00 10.57
N VAL A 373 25.44 5.54 9.68
CA VAL A 373 24.24 6.31 9.28
C VAL A 373 23.31 6.49 10.46
N SER A 374 23.35 7.69 11.04
CA SER A 374 22.35 8.13 12.02
C SER A 374 21.03 8.58 11.40
N TRP A 375 19.98 8.66 12.21
CA TRP A 375 18.67 9.23 11.86
C TRP A 375 18.77 10.68 11.38
N GLU A 376 19.66 11.47 11.96
CA GLU A 376 19.88 12.86 11.54
C GLU A 376 20.35 12.96 10.09
N HIS A 377 21.20 12.03 9.63
CA HIS A 377 21.60 11.97 8.22
C HIS A 377 20.39 11.69 7.30
N LEU A 378 19.44 10.87 7.76
CA LEU A 378 18.24 10.56 7.00
C LEU A 378 17.19 11.67 7.05
N LYS A 379 17.16 12.50 8.10
CA LYS A 379 16.35 13.73 8.10
C LYS A 379 16.82 14.72 7.04
N GLU A 380 18.12 14.81 6.79
CA GLU A 380 18.65 15.67 5.73
C GLU A 380 18.24 15.15 4.33
N ILE A 381 18.11 13.83 4.15
CA ILE A 381 17.54 13.22 2.93
C ILE A 381 16.08 13.64 2.69
N LYS A 382 15.32 13.98 3.74
CA LYS A 382 13.93 14.48 3.61
C LYS A 382 13.84 15.74 2.73
N LYS A 383 14.92 16.52 2.62
CA LYS A 383 15.00 17.69 1.73
C LYS A 383 15.18 17.30 0.25
N ILE A 384 15.52 16.04 -0.04
CA ILE A 384 15.96 15.57 -1.35
C ILE A 384 14.80 14.93 -2.16
N GLY A 385 13.71 14.46 -1.54
CA GLY A 385 12.52 14.01 -2.29
C GLY A 385 11.34 13.48 -1.47
N ASP A 386 10.16 13.47 -2.10
CA ASP A 386 8.85 13.15 -1.49
C ASP A 386 8.62 11.67 -1.12
N ASN A 387 9.50 10.75 -1.52
CA ASN A 387 9.36 9.31 -1.28
C ASN A 387 9.76 8.87 0.15
N TYR A 388 9.51 9.69 1.17
CA TYR A 388 9.97 9.45 2.55
C TYR A 388 9.02 8.58 3.39
N GLY A 389 7.72 8.58 3.09
CA GLY A 389 6.74 7.74 3.81
C GLY A 389 7.10 6.25 3.76
N ASP A 390 7.78 5.88 2.69
CA ASP A 390 8.31 4.57 2.38
C ASP A 390 9.37 4.06 3.38
N ASN A 391 10.41 4.86 3.63
CA ASN A 391 11.44 4.54 4.63
C ASN A 391 10.88 4.55 6.06
N LEU A 392 9.94 5.45 6.32
CA LEU A 392 9.27 5.56 7.62
C LEU A 392 8.55 4.26 7.97
N PHE A 393 7.76 3.76 7.01
CA PHE A 393 6.98 2.55 7.20
C PHE A 393 7.86 1.31 7.46
N LEU A 394 8.97 1.17 6.72
CA LEU A 394 9.94 0.10 6.92
C LEU A 394 10.62 0.17 8.30
N ARG A 395 10.97 1.38 8.76
CA ARG A 395 11.56 1.60 10.09
C ARG A 395 10.56 1.30 11.20
N THR A 396 9.32 1.77 11.06
CA THR A 396 8.24 1.48 12.01
C THR A 396 8.06 -0.02 12.22
N GLY A 397 8.06 -0.83 11.16
CA GLY A 397 7.95 -2.28 11.33
C GLY A 397 9.16 -2.91 12.04
N ARG A 398 10.39 -2.43 11.79
CA ARG A 398 11.56 -2.86 12.58
C ARG A 398 11.51 -2.38 14.03
N THR A 399 11.03 -1.17 14.30
CA THR A 399 10.78 -0.66 15.65
C THR A 399 9.72 -1.52 16.36
N GLN A 400 8.65 -1.94 15.68
CA GLN A 400 7.64 -2.86 16.25
C GLN A 400 8.29 -4.16 16.73
N ILE A 401 9.22 -4.72 15.96
CA ILE A 401 9.93 -5.95 16.32
C ILE A 401 10.81 -5.74 17.56
N ILE A 402 11.56 -4.64 17.60
CA ILE A 402 12.42 -4.29 18.73
C ILE A 402 11.59 -4.12 20.00
N VAL A 403 10.48 -3.37 19.92
CA VAL A 403 9.53 -3.16 21.03
C VAL A 403 8.91 -4.49 21.48
N ALA A 404 8.47 -5.34 20.55
CA ALA A 404 7.92 -6.66 20.87
C ALA A 404 8.95 -7.59 21.52
N MET A 405 10.20 -7.61 21.02
CA MET A 405 11.29 -8.38 21.64
C MET A 405 11.62 -7.88 23.04
N ALA A 406 11.58 -6.56 23.27
CA ALA A 406 11.78 -5.97 24.58
C ALA A 406 10.65 -6.36 25.55
N ALA A 407 9.40 -6.27 25.10
CA ALA A 407 8.23 -6.71 25.86
C ALA A 407 8.31 -8.20 26.24
N LEU A 408 8.67 -9.09 25.31
CA LEU A 408 8.86 -10.50 25.62
C LEU A 408 9.98 -10.74 26.65
N SER A 409 11.03 -9.92 26.66
CA SER A 409 12.10 -9.99 27.67
C SER A 409 11.62 -9.50 29.04
N ILE A 410 10.79 -8.46 29.08
CA ILE A 410 10.13 -7.97 30.30
C ILE A 410 9.17 -9.03 30.87
N GLU A 411 8.40 -9.73 30.03
CA GLU A 411 7.58 -10.85 30.50
C GLU A 411 8.46 -11.98 31.08
N GLN A 412 9.58 -12.32 30.45
CA GLN A 412 10.53 -13.28 31.02
C GLN A 412 11.05 -12.83 32.39
N TYR A 413 11.41 -11.55 32.53
CA TYR A 413 11.80 -10.97 33.82
C TYR A 413 10.71 -11.16 34.87
N ARG A 414 9.46 -10.82 34.55
CA ARG A 414 8.31 -10.98 35.46
C ARG A 414 8.13 -12.43 35.88
N MET A 415 8.24 -13.37 34.96
CA MET A 415 8.12 -14.79 35.28
C MET A 415 9.19 -15.29 36.24
N THR A 416 10.40 -14.73 36.15
CA THR A 416 11.53 -15.09 37.04
C THR A 416 11.44 -14.41 38.40
N HIS A 417 11.02 -13.14 38.46
CA HIS A 417 11.09 -12.33 39.68
C HIS A 417 9.74 -12.16 40.39
N GLY A 418 8.62 -12.49 39.73
CA GLY A 418 7.27 -12.33 40.25
C GLY A 418 6.67 -10.93 40.07
N ASP A 419 7.47 -9.94 39.69
CA ASP A 419 7.06 -8.54 39.51
C ASP A 419 7.55 -7.97 38.17
N TRP A 420 6.87 -6.93 37.69
CA TRP A 420 7.33 -6.16 36.54
C TRP A 420 8.57 -5.32 36.89
N PRO A 421 9.53 -5.20 35.97
CA PRO A 421 10.68 -4.31 36.17
C PRO A 421 10.22 -2.86 36.32
N SER A 422 10.92 -2.07 37.13
CA SER A 422 10.68 -0.63 37.26
C SER A 422 11.29 0.18 36.11
N SER A 423 12.23 -0.41 35.38
CA SER A 423 13.08 0.25 34.39
C SER A 423 13.74 -0.81 33.48
N LEU A 424 14.22 -0.39 32.30
CA LEU A 424 14.79 -1.32 31.31
C LEU A 424 16.16 -1.89 31.72
N ASP A 425 16.95 -1.15 32.51
CA ASP A 425 18.24 -1.56 33.08
C ASP A 425 18.16 -2.81 33.98
N GLN A 426 16.96 -3.16 34.48
CA GLN A 426 16.75 -4.40 35.23
C GLN A 426 16.64 -5.63 34.32
N VAL A 427 16.37 -5.43 33.03
CA VAL A 427 16.14 -6.49 32.04
C VAL A 427 17.31 -6.60 31.06
N PHE A 428 17.95 -5.47 30.73
CA PHE A 428 19.01 -5.38 29.74
C PHE A 428 20.27 -4.74 30.32
N ASP A 429 21.43 -5.28 29.99
CA ASP A 429 22.72 -4.66 30.33
C ASP A 429 22.92 -3.32 29.62
N GLU A 430 22.39 -3.21 28.39
CA GLU A 430 22.34 -1.99 27.58
C GLU A 430 20.89 -1.79 27.12
N ASP A 431 20.38 -0.57 27.28
CA ASP A 431 19.01 -0.26 26.88
C ASP A 431 18.80 -0.53 25.39
N PRO A 432 17.73 -1.27 25.01
CA PRO A 432 17.41 -1.46 23.61
C PRO A 432 17.10 -0.11 22.96
N VAL A 433 17.75 0.12 21.82
CA VAL A 433 17.57 1.31 20.99
C VAL A 433 16.70 0.95 19.79
N ASP A 434 15.71 1.78 19.48
CA ASP A 434 14.85 1.59 18.33
C ASP A 434 15.54 1.99 16.99
N THR A 435 14.79 1.99 15.89
CA THR A 435 15.35 2.40 14.58
C THR A 435 15.50 3.90 14.40
N TYR A 436 15.02 4.70 15.35
CA TYR A 436 15.09 6.15 15.38
C TYR A 436 16.15 6.65 16.37
N GLU A 437 17.02 5.74 16.85
CA GLU A 437 18.11 6.01 17.80
C GLU A 437 17.64 6.50 19.16
N GLN A 438 16.46 6.05 19.58
CA GLN A 438 15.88 6.38 20.87
C GLN A 438 15.86 5.14 21.76
N SER A 439 16.22 5.32 23.02
CA SER A 439 15.99 4.28 24.03
C SER A 439 14.50 4.00 24.12
N LEU A 440 14.15 2.71 24.19
CA LEU A 440 12.77 2.35 24.49
C LEU A 440 12.34 2.88 25.86
N LYS A 441 11.03 2.97 26.06
CA LYS A 441 10.43 3.38 27.32
C LYS A 441 9.55 2.28 27.88
N ILE A 442 9.49 2.23 29.21
CA ILE A 442 8.61 1.35 29.97
C ILE A 442 7.74 2.22 30.88
N VAL A 443 6.44 1.98 30.85
CA VAL A 443 5.47 2.67 31.70
C VAL A 443 4.61 1.62 32.38
N LYS A 444 4.46 1.73 33.71
CA LYS A 444 3.48 0.93 34.46
C LYS A 444 2.10 1.52 34.26
N CYS A 445 1.14 0.67 33.93
CA CYS A 445 -0.28 1.00 33.79
C CYS A 445 -1.07 0.31 34.90
N ASP A 446 -2.35 0.68 35.05
CA ASP A 446 -3.21 0.10 36.08
C ASP A 446 -3.46 -1.41 35.91
N ASP A 447 -3.26 -1.94 34.69
CA ASP A 447 -3.50 -3.34 34.33
C ASP A 447 -2.26 -4.08 33.80
N GLY A 448 -1.07 -3.50 33.96
CA GLY A 448 0.19 -4.13 33.58
C GLY A 448 1.28 -3.15 33.20
N VAL A 449 1.96 -3.41 32.08
CA VAL A 449 3.10 -2.62 31.59
C VAL A 449 2.97 -2.35 30.10
N LEU A 450 3.34 -1.14 29.71
CA LEU A 450 3.49 -0.71 28.34
C LEU A 450 4.96 -0.50 28.01
N VAL A 451 5.41 -1.07 26.90
CA VAL A 451 6.75 -0.85 26.34
C VAL A 451 6.56 -0.14 25.01
N TYR A 452 7.29 0.94 24.75
CA TYR A 452 7.11 1.68 23.51
C TYR A 452 8.38 2.41 23.05
N SER A 453 8.35 2.80 21.78
CA SER A 453 9.23 3.76 21.13
C SER A 453 8.42 5.03 20.85
N CYS A 454 9.03 6.22 20.97
CA CYS A 454 8.39 7.49 20.61
C CYS A 454 8.26 7.71 19.09
N GLY A 455 8.52 6.66 18.31
CA GLY A 455 8.26 6.67 16.88
C GLY A 455 9.12 7.68 16.09
N PRO A 456 8.74 7.91 14.83
CA PRO A 456 9.51 8.76 13.95
C PRO A 456 9.49 10.26 14.25
N ASN A 457 8.45 10.78 14.90
CA ASN A 457 8.41 12.19 15.28
C ASN A 457 9.31 12.48 16.51
N GLY A 458 9.68 11.46 17.30
CA GLY A 458 10.49 11.57 18.51
C GLY A 458 9.81 12.33 19.66
N ILE A 459 8.50 12.54 19.57
CA ILE A 459 7.67 13.18 20.58
C ILE A 459 7.14 12.07 21.49
N ASP A 460 7.34 12.23 22.79
CA ASP A 460 6.87 11.26 23.76
C ASP A 460 5.36 11.39 24.00
N ASP A 461 4.59 10.52 23.37
CA ASP A 461 3.16 10.39 23.56
C ASP A 461 2.76 9.37 24.65
N GLN A 462 3.73 8.95 25.46
CA GLN A 462 3.58 8.01 26.57
C GLN A 462 3.07 6.62 26.15
N GLY A 463 3.36 6.21 24.91
CA GLY A 463 2.88 4.97 24.31
C GLY A 463 1.39 4.97 24.01
N ILE A 464 0.72 6.12 24.12
CA ILE A 464 -0.73 6.21 23.95
C ILE A 464 -1.07 6.17 22.47
N TRP A 465 -1.67 5.08 22.02
CA TRP A 465 -2.25 5.01 20.69
C TRP A 465 -3.67 5.60 20.73
N HIS A 466 -3.80 6.92 20.54
CA HIS A 466 -5.10 7.53 20.28
C HIS A 466 -5.28 7.69 18.77
N LYS A 467 -6.39 7.16 18.25
CA LYS A 467 -7.00 7.71 17.04
C LYS A 467 -7.47 9.12 17.39
N SER A 468 -6.64 10.12 17.18
CA SER A 468 -7.13 11.48 17.05
C SER A 468 -8.09 11.52 15.85
N GLU A 469 -9.19 12.26 15.96
CA GLU A 469 -10.07 12.54 14.81
C GLU A 469 -9.31 13.29 13.69
N ASP A 470 -8.23 13.99 14.07
CA ASP A 470 -7.30 14.65 13.17
C ASP A 470 -6.12 13.70 12.86
N GLU A 471 -6.11 13.07 11.68
CA GLU A 471 -5.03 12.19 11.22
C GLU A 471 -3.65 12.89 11.23
N SER A 472 -3.61 14.22 11.13
CA SER A 472 -2.36 14.99 11.19
C SER A 472 -1.74 15.07 12.59
N GLN A 473 -2.53 14.73 13.63
CA GLN A 473 -2.10 14.58 15.02
C GLN A 473 -1.99 13.11 15.43
N SER A 474 -1.97 12.17 14.46
CA SER A 474 -1.85 10.76 14.78
C SER A 474 -0.57 10.53 15.58
N LYS A 475 -0.75 10.04 16.81
CA LYS A 475 0.33 9.59 17.66
C LYS A 475 0.99 8.39 16.99
N ASP A 476 2.29 8.48 16.78
CA ASP A 476 3.08 7.51 16.01
C ASP A 476 3.95 6.61 16.91
N ASP A 477 3.76 6.70 18.23
CA ASP A 477 4.34 5.78 19.21
C ASP A 477 4.06 4.33 18.80
N VAL A 478 5.11 3.53 18.84
CA VAL A 478 5.04 2.10 18.57
C VAL A 478 5.07 1.39 19.91
N ALA A 479 3.93 0.83 20.32
CA ALA A 479 3.77 0.25 21.64
C ALA A 479 3.46 -1.25 21.60
N PHE A 480 3.77 -1.92 22.71
CA PHE A 480 3.41 -3.31 22.99
C PHE A 480 3.00 -3.41 24.47
N ARG A 481 1.79 -3.88 24.72
CA ARG A 481 1.18 -3.96 26.05
C ARG A 481 1.27 -5.36 26.61
N LEU A 482 1.67 -5.45 27.87
CA LEU A 482 1.68 -6.67 28.66
C LEU A 482 0.71 -6.52 29.82
N LEU A 483 -0.30 -7.37 29.88
CA LEU A 483 -1.27 -7.35 30.99
C LEU A 483 -0.74 -8.11 32.20
N ASP A 484 -1.12 -7.65 33.39
CA ASP A 484 -1.01 -8.40 34.63
C ASP A 484 -1.65 -9.78 34.46
N PRO A 485 -1.08 -10.86 35.04
CA PRO A 485 -1.66 -12.20 34.91
C PRO A 485 -3.14 -12.31 35.30
N SER A 486 -3.58 -11.50 36.27
CA SER A 486 -4.99 -11.43 36.72
C SER A 486 -5.93 -10.73 35.73
N GLN A 487 -5.39 -9.91 34.82
CA GLN A 487 -6.16 -9.17 33.81
C GLN A 487 -6.24 -9.92 32.48
N ARG A 488 -5.49 -11.03 32.33
CA ARG A 488 -5.48 -11.84 31.11
C ARG A 488 -6.71 -12.72 31.01
N ASN A 489 -7.23 -12.86 29.79
CA ASN A 489 -8.37 -13.72 29.44
C ASN A 489 -9.61 -13.48 30.32
N ARG A 490 -9.85 -12.22 30.70
CA ARG A 490 -10.97 -11.84 31.57
C ARG A 490 -12.30 -11.99 30.84
N GLU A 491 -13.39 -12.15 31.58
CA GLU A 491 -14.72 -12.16 30.96
C GLU A 491 -15.04 -10.78 30.37
N PRO A 492 -15.52 -10.71 29.11
CA PRO A 492 -15.90 -9.46 28.49
C PRO A 492 -16.88 -8.69 29.33
N GLU A 493 -16.60 -7.40 29.52
CA GLU A 493 -17.57 -6.53 30.16
C GLU A 493 -18.82 -6.43 29.27
N PRO A 494 -20.03 -6.43 29.84
CA PRO A 494 -21.24 -6.20 29.06
C PRO A 494 -21.12 -4.83 28.40
N LYS A 495 -20.90 -4.80 27.08
CA LYS A 495 -20.83 -3.53 26.36
C LYS A 495 -22.12 -2.75 26.65
N PRO A 496 -22.01 -1.45 27.01
CA PRO A 496 -23.19 -0.65 27.24
C PRO A 496 -24.07 -0.80 26.02
N LYS A 497 -25.35 -1.14 26.22
CA LYS A 497 -26.31 -1.12 25.11
C LYS A 497 -26.12 0.23 24.44
N PRO A 498 -25.99 0.30 23.09
CA PRO A 498 -25.91 1.57 22.40
C PRO A 498 -27.02 2.43 23.00
N GLU A 499 -26.64 3.53 23.67
CA GLU A 499 -27.63 4.43 24.23
C GLU A 499 -28.58 4.69 23.08
N THR A 500 -29.81 4.19 23.23
CA THR A 500 -30.77 4.07 22.12
C THR A 500 -30.79 5.43 21.51
N GLU A 501 -30.15 5.58 20.34
CA GLU A 501 -29.71 6.87 19.81
C GLU A 501 -30.81 7.83 20.18
N ILE A 502 -30.56 8.65 21.21
CA ILE A 502 -31.58 9.60 21.65
C ILE A 502 -31.88 10.27 20.34
N SER A 503 -33.10 10.06 19.84
CA SER A 503 -33.52 10.55 18.55
C SER A 503 -33.41 12.06 18.71
N THR A 504 -32.20 12.54 18.46
CA THR A 504 -31.86 13.93 18.23
C THR A 504 -32.68 14.11 16.99
N GLY A 505 -33.90 14.60 17.18
CA GLY A 505 -34.92 14.57 16.15
C GLY A 505 -34.32 15.29 14.97
N ALA A 506 -33.72 14.52 14.06
CA ALA A 506 -33.09 15.02 12.87
C ALA A 506 -34.24 15.79 12.25
N PRO A 507 -34.12 17.12 12.17
CA PRO A 507 -35.26 17.96 11.82
C PRO A 507 -35.86 17.33 10.59
N GLN A 508 -37.11 16.86 10.72
CA GLN A 508 -37.80 16.25 9.60
C GLN A 508 -37.72 17.29 8.49
N LEU A 509 -36.89 17.03 7.47
CA LEU A 509 -36.86 17.85 6.29
C LEU A 509 -38.32 17.94 5.83
N PRO A 510 -38.89 19.15 5.72
CA PRO A 510 -40.30 19.30 5.40
C PRO A 510 -40.60 18.47 4.14
N ALA A 511 -41.62 17.63 4.22
CA ALA A 511 -42.00 16.71 3.14
C ALA A 511 -42.32 17.42 1.79
N ASN A 512 -42.37 18.75 1.77
CA ASN A 512 -42.84 19.56 0.66
C ASN A 512 -41.72 20.35 -0.05
N LEU A 513 -40.44 20.09 0.23
CA LEU A 513 -39.34 20.88 -0.36
C LEU A 513 -39.10 20.62 -1.87
N PHE A 514 -39.89 19.75 -2.52
CA PHE A 514 -39.77 19.42 -3.94
C PHE A 514 -41.08 19.52 -4.76
N GLU A 515 -42.19 20.02 -4.21
CA GLU A 515 -43.46 20.08 -4.96
C GLU A 515 -43.60 21.29 -5.92
N ASP A 516 -42.69 22.28 -5.88
CA ASP A 516 -42.78 23.49 -6.72
C ASP A 516 -41.60 23.65 -7.70
N VAL A 517 -41.33 22.61 -8.52
CA VAL A 517 -40.50 22.78 -9.73
C VAL A 517 -41.42 22.76 -10.95
N PRO A 518 -41.64 23.90 -11.64
CA PRO A 518 -42.47 23.95 -12.84
C PRO A 518 -41.83 23.13 -13.98
N HIS A 519 -42.65 22.29 -14.63
CA HIS A 519 -42.31 21.50 -15.80
C HIS A 519 -41.92 22.32 -17.03
#